data_AF-K2KTU2-F1
#
_entry.id   AF-K2KTU2-F1
#
_cell.length_a   1.000
_cell.length_b   1.000
_cell.length_c   1.000
_cell.angle_alpha   90.00
_cell.angle_beta   90.00
_cell.angle_gamma   90.00
#
_symmetry.space_group_name_H-M   'P 1'
#
loop_
_entity.id
_entity.type
_entity.pdbx_description
1 polymer ?
#
loop_
_entity_poly.entity_id
_entity_poly.type
_entity_poly.pdbx_seq_one_letter_code
_entity_poly.pdbx_strand_id
1 'polypeptide(L)'
;MNAQEIIQKSALIEKTLKEQGLQERARSFMSENSVIKTEELEKTLKEMQDTDRNLKVGIIGRVKAGKSSLLNALIFEGVEVLPKAATPMTASLTVLKYANTLSAEVEFYSPKDIAELKNEHARYEREFNRIVEEEVKKQKEKQSLSNRTKEGLKNLGNRFSRNKNPEAAPKERVLSDEEILEMAKRIAKSELEKDTKLVSSYDQYERM
;
A
#
# COMPACT_ATOMS: atom_id res chain seq x y z
N MET A 1 15.48 -1.37 -36.14
CA MET A 1 16.01 -0.21 -36.89
C MET A 1 16.02 0.97 -35.95
N ASN A 2 17.17 1.60 -35.76
CA ASN A 2 17.33 2.77 -34.90
C ASN A 2 16.79 4.02 -35.61
N ALA A 3 16.13 4.94 -34.88
CA ALA A 3 15.60 6.19 -35.44
C ALA A 3 16.66 7.00 -36.19
N GLN A 4 17.91 7.00 -35.71
CA GLN A 4 19.04 7.67 -36.38
C GLN A 4 19.40 7.02 -37.72
N GLU A 5 19.30 5.70 -37.86
CA GLU A 5 19.56 5.01 -39.13
C GLU A 5 18.49 5.35 -40.17
N ILE A 6 17.24 5.53 -39.74
CA ILE A 6 16.12 5.90 -40.61
C ILE A 6 16.32 7.31 -41.16
N ILE A 7 16.68 8.25 -40.29
CA ILE A 7 16.96 9.65 -40.67
C ILE A 7 18.15 9.72 -41.64
N GLN A 8 19.24 8.98 -41.38
CA GLN A 8 20.42 8.94 -42.26
C GLN A 8 20.09 8.39 -43.65
N LYS A 9 19.28 7.32 -43.72
CA LYS A 9 18.85 6.74 -45.00
C LYS A 9 17.93 7.70 -45.77
N SER A 10 17.02 8.38 -45.09
CA SER A 10 16.15 9.41 -45.69
C SER A 10 16.98 10.56 -46.28
N ALA A 11 17.93 11.09 -45.50
CA ALA A 11 18.82 12.16 -45.94
C ALA A 11 19.67 11.76 -47.17
N LEU A 12 20.15 10.51 -47.18
CA LEU A 12 20.92 9.99 -48.31
C LEU A 12 20.07 9.92 -49.59
N ILE A 13 18.83 9.43 -49.48
CA ILE A 13 17.90 9.34 -50.61
C ILE A 13 17.58 10.73 -51.16
N GLU A 14 17.24 11.70 -50.30
CA GLU A 14 16.98 13.08 -50.73
C GLU A 14 18.18 13.72 -51.42
N LYS A 15 19.39 13.49 -50.87
CA LYS A 15 20.65 13.97 -51.45
C LYS A 15 20.88 13.37 -52.84
N THR A 16 20.75 12.06 -52.99
CA THR A 16 20.93 11.37 -54.29
C THR A 16 19.90 11.81 -55.33
N LEU A 17 18.63 12.01 -54.93
CA LEU A 17 17.59 12.54 -55.81
C LEU A 17 17.89 13.95 -56.30
N LYS A 18 18.50 14.80 -55.46
CA LYS A 18 18.92 16.15 -55.81
C LYS A 18 20.14 16.14 -56.75
N GLU A 19 21.16 15.34 -56.44
CA GLU A 19 22.39 15.25 -57.24
C GLU A 19 22.14 14.68 -58.64
N GLN A 20 21.22 13.74 -58.77
CA GLN A 20 20.86 13.13 -60.06
C GLN A 20 19.78 13.93 -60.82
N GLY A 21 19.29 15.06 -60.28
CA GLY A 21 18.23 15.86 -60.90
C GLY A 21 16.88 15.12 -61.05
N LEU A 22 16.66 14.05 -60.28
CA LEU A 22 15.49 13.16 -60.41
C LEU A 22 14.27 13.65 -59.61
N GLN A 23 14.36 14.82 -58.99
CA GLN A 23 13.32 15.35 -58.09
C GLN A 23 11.94 15.39 -58.76
N GLU A 24 11.84 15.83 -60.01
CA GLU A 24 10.54 15.91 -60.71
C GLU A 24 9.97 14.54 -61.09
N ARG A 25 10.83 13.60 -61.51
CA ARG A 25 10.42 12.22 -61.83
C ARG A 25 9.99 11.46 -60.57
N ALA A 26 10.63 11.74 -59.44
CA ALA A 26 10.29 11.14 -58.15
C ALA A 26 9.02 11.72 -57.53
N ARG A 27 8.51 12.89 -57.97
CA ARG A 27 7.31 13.53 -57.38
C ARG A 27 6.09 12.61 -57.34
N SER A 28 5.78 11.90 -58.43
CA SER A 28 4.63 10.97 -58.46
C SER A 28 4.79 9.86 -57.42
N PHE A 29 5.98 9.25 -57.39
CA PHE A 29 6.30 8.16 -56.47
C PHE A 29 6.30 8.61 -55.01
N MET A 30 6.82 9.81 -54.72
CA MET A 30 6.81 10.41 -53.38
C MET A 30 5.39 10.72 -52.93
N SER A 31 4.54 11.24 -53.82
CA SER A 31 3.14 11.54 -53.52
C SER A 31 2.31 10.27 -53.27
N GLU A 32 2.49 9.23 -54.10
CA GLU A 32 1.78 7.95 -53.97
C GLU A 32 2.11 7.23 -52.67
N ASN A 33 3.37 7.32 -52.23
CA ASN A 33 3.85 6.66 -51.01
C ASN A 33 3.86 7.58 -49.77
N SER A 34 3.30 8.79 -49.88
CA SER A 34 3.28 9.78 -48.79
C SER A 34 4.66 10.03 -48.16
N VAL A 35 5.70 10.09 -49.00
CA VAL A 35 7.08 10.29 -48.56
C VAL A 35 7.23 11.72 -48.05
N ILE A 36 7.40 11.86 -46.74
CA ILE A 36 7.68 13.12 -46.07
C ILE A 36 9.15 13.51 -46.20
N LYS A 37 9.45 14.80 -46.02
CA LYS A 37 10.83 15.29 -46.03
C LYS A 37 11.61 14.79 -44.82
N THR A 38 12.94 14.68 -44.93
CA THR A 38 13.79 14.25 -43.81
C THR A 38 13.62 15.16 -42.58
N GLU A 39 13.45 16.47 -42.78
CA GLU A 39 13.21 17.44 -41.70
C GLU A 39 11.89 17.18 -40.95
N GLU A 40 10.83 16.84 -41.69
CA GLU A 40 9.51 16.55 -41.14
C GLU A 40 9.51 15.18 -40.44
N LEU A 41 10.19 14.20 -41.03
CA LEU A 41 10.44 12.89 -40.42
C LEU A 41 11.19 13.01 -39.09
N GLU A 42 12.24 13.83 -39.04
CA GLU A 42 12.99 14.08 -37.82
C GLU A 42 12.10 14.71 -36.74
N LYS A 43 11.28 15.69 -37.12
CA LYS A 43 10.32 16.33 -36.21
C LYS A 43 9.28 15.34 -35.69
N THR A 44 8.66 14.55 -36.56
CA THR A 44 7.67 13.53 -36.16
C THR A 44 8.28 12.47 -35.27
N LEU A 45 9.50 11.99 -35.57
CA LEU A 45 10.19 11.02 -34.72
C LEU A 45 10.54 11.60 -33.34
N LYS A 46 10.95 12.87 -33.28
CA LYS A 46 11.16 13.58 -32.01
C LYS A 46 9.86 13.74 -31.23
N GLU A 47 8.77 14.18 -31.87
CA GLU A 47 7.45 14.30 -31.22
C GLU A 47 6.90 12.93 -30.72
N MET A 48 7.17 11.85 -31.45
CA MET A 48 6.84 10.49 -31.02
C MET A 48 7.71 9.97 -29.88
N GLN A 49 8.93 10.50 -29.73
CA GLN A 49 9.83 10.17 -28.61
C GLN A 49 9.54 11.04 -27.37
N ASP A 50 9.23 12.33 -27.56
CA ASP A 50 8.94 13.31 -26.51
C ASP A 50 7.53 13.14 -25.92
N THR A 51 6.66 12.36 -26.57
CA THR A 51 5.43 11.89 -25.93
C THR A 51 5.80 10.82 -24.91
N ASP A 52 6.09 11.29 -23.70
CA ASP A 52 6.38 10.59 -22.46
C ASP A 52 5.25 9.61 -22.08
N ARG A 53 5.03 8.58 -22.90
CA ARG A 53 4.08 7.48 -22.66
C ARG A 53 4.69 6.50 -21.66
N ASN A 54 5.12 7.03 -20.51
CA ASN A 54 5.55 6.23 -19.38
C ASN A 54 4.32 5.51 -18.81
N LEU A 55 4.06 4.30 -19.29
CA LEU A 55 3.05 3.42 -18.74
C LEU A 55 3.48 2.99 -17.33
N LYS A 56 2.80 3.51 -16.30
CA LYS A 56 2.97 3.09 -14.92
C LYS A 56 1.92 2.04 -14.59
N VAL A 57 2.37 0.83 -14.22
CA VAL A 57 1.50 -0.26 -13.78
C VAL A 57 1.75 -0.55 -12.31
N GLY A 58 0.73 -0.44 -11.48
CA GLY A 58 0.77 -0.83 -10.08
C GLY A 58 0.26 -2.26 -9.90
N ILE A 59 1.07 -3.16 -9.33
CA ILE A 59 0.66 -4.53 -9.02
C ILE A 59 0.49 -4.67 -7.50
N ILE A 60 -0.75 -4.76 -7.06
CA ILE A 60 -1.12 -4.91 -5.65
C ILE A 60 -1.77 -6.27 -5.40
N GLY A 61 -1.69 -6.76 -4.17
CA GLY A 61 -2.31 -8.02 -3.77
C GLY A 61 -1.68 -8.60 -2.51
N ARG A 62 -2.35 -9.58 -1.91
CA ARG A 62 -1.89 -10.24 -0.68
C ARG A 62 -0.48 -10.85 -0.84
N VAL A 63 0.24 -10.97 0.28
CA VAL A 63 1.51 -11.73 0.30
C VAL A 63 1.24 -13.15 -0.17
N LYS A 64 2.16 -13.76 -0.92
CA LYS A 64 2.03 -15.10 -1.53
C LYS A 64 0.95 -15.25 -2.60
N ALA A 65 0.35 -14.16 -3.10
CA ALA A 65 -0.59 -14.21 -4.22
C ALA A 65 0.08 -14.48 -5.59
N GLY A 66 1.39 -14.76 -5.64
CA GLY A 66 2.11 -15.05 -6.88
C GLY A 66 2.50 -13.82 -7.72
N LYS A 67 2.46 -12.60 -7.17
CA LYS A 67 2.79 -11.34 -7.89
C LYS A 67 4.18 -11.37 -8.54
N SER A 68 5.22 -11.72 -7.78
CA SER A 68 6.59 -11.81 -8.30
C SER A 68 6.72 -12.90 -9.36
N SER A 69 6.03 -14.04 -9.18
CA SER A 69 5.99 -15.12 -10.16
C SER A 69 5.32 -14.70 -11.47
N LEU A 70 4.22 -13.94 -11.38
CA LEU A 70 3.52 -13.38 -12.54
C LEU A 70 4.43 -12.40 -13.30
N LEU A 71 5.14 -11.53 -12.58
CA LEU A 71 6.11 -10.61 -13.19
C LEU A 71 7.26 -11.35 -13.87
N ASN A 72 7.86 -12.36 -13.22
CA ASN A 72 8.88 -13.20 -13.85
C ASN A 72 8.40 -13.83 -15.16
N ALA A 73 7.16 -14.32 -15.20
CA ALA A 73 6.58 -14.89 -16.42
C ALA A 73 6.31 -13.83 -17.51
N LEU A 74 5.81 -12.64 -17.14
CA LEU A 74 5.37 -11.62 -18.11
C LEU A 74 6.51 -10.77 -18.70
N ILE A 75 7.46 -10.34 -17.87
CA ILE A 75 8.47 -9.33 -18.28
C ILE A 75 9.90 -9.87 -18.29
N PHE A 76 10.15 -11.04 -17.70
CA PHE A 76 11.47 -11.67 -17.65
C PHE A 76 11.53 -13.00 -18.42
N GLU A 77 10.58 -13.27 -19.32
CA GLU A 77 10.54 -14.50 -20.14
C GLU A 77 10.62 -15.80 -19.31
N GLY A 78 10.11 -15.77 -18.07
CA GLY A 78 10.16 -16.89 -17.14
C GLY A 78 11.44 -16.98 -16.30
N VAL A 79 12.43 -16.12 -16.52
CA VAL A 79 13.65 -16.03 -15.73
C VAL A 79 13.33 -15.54 -14.32
N GLU A 80 13.92 -16.18 -13.31
CA GLU A 80 13.66 -15.90 -11.90
C GLU A 80 14.44 -14.67 -11.39
N VAL A 81 14.13 -13.49 -11.92
CA VAL A 81 14.78 -12.23 -11.51
C VAL A 81 14.25 -11.74 -10.17
N LEU A 82 12.93 -11.77 -9.98
CA LEU A 82 12.30 -11.41 -8.71
C LEU A 82 12.23 -12.62 -7.77
N PRO A 83 12.42 -12.42 -6.45
CA PRO A 83 12.36 -13.52 -5.48
C PRO A 83 10.96 -14.15 -5.46
N LYS A 84 10.92 -15.49 -5.60
CA LYS A 84 9.70 -16.31 -5.49
C LYS A 84 9.30 -16.60 -4.04
N ALA A 85 10.24 -16.44 -3.09
CA ALA A 85 10.11 -16.95 -1.74
C ALA A 85 8.88 -16.37 -1.01
N ALA A 86 8.18 -17.26 -0.32
CA ALA A 86 7.02 -16.97 0.53
C ALA A 86 7.42 -16.44 1.92
N THR A 87 8.70 -16.10 2.13
CA THR A 87 9.14 -15.42 3.35
C THR A 87 8.56 -14.01 3.32
N PRO A 88 7.86 -13.56 4.38
CA PRO A 88 7.28 -12.22 4.41
C PRO A 88 8.38 -11.17 4.65
N MET A 89 9.32 -11.05 3.71
CA MET A 89 10.34 -9.99 3.69
C MET A 89 10.03 -8.92 2.64
N THR A 90 9.24 -9.21 1.61
CA THR A 90 8.85 -8.22 0.58
C THR A 90 7.69 -7.36 1.07
N ALA A 91 7.97 -6.48 2.04
CA ALA A 91 7.14 -5.32 2.38
C ALA A 91 7.67 -4.04 1.72
N SER A 92 8.90 -4.04 1.20
CA SER A 92 9.50 -2.88 0.54
C SER A 92 8.94 -2.69 -0.87
N LEU A 93 8.55 -1.46 -1.20
CA LEU A 93 8.13 -1.06 -2.53
C LEU A 93 9.24 -1.36 -3.52
N THR A 94 8.97 -2.21 -4.51
CA THR A 94 9.92 -2.53 -5.59
C THR A 94 9.48 -1.84 -6.86
N VAL A 95 10.34 -0.99 -7.42
CA VAL A 95 10.09 -0.29 -8.68
C VAL A 95 10.97 -0.90 -9.76
N LEU A 96 10.35 -1.38 -10.83
CA LEU A 96 11.04 -1.86 -12.01
C LEU A 96 10.93 -0.81 -13.11
N LYS A 97 12.07 -0.36 -13.62
CA LYS A 97 12.16 0.62 -14.70
C LYS A 97 13.01 0.06 -15.83
N TYR A 98 12.60 0.29 -17.08
CA TYR A 98 13.43 -0.02 -18.23
C TYR A 98 14.68 0.88 -18.21
N ALA A 99 15.85 0.27 -18.41
CA ALA A 99 17.13 0.95 -18.54
C ALA A 99 18.02 0.17 -19.52
N ASN A 100 18.91 0.87 -20.23
CA ASN A 100 19.87 0.25 -21.16
C ASN A 100 20.95 -0.56 -20.43
N THR A 101 21.19 -0.27 -19.15
CA THR A 101 22.17 -0.95 -18.30
C THR A 101 21.49 -1.42 -17.02
N LEU A 102 21.88 -2.60 -16.53
CA LEU A 102 21.37 -3.15 -15.29
C LEU A 102 21.92 -2.34 -14.10
N SER A 103 21.03 -1.82 -13.28
CA SER A 103 21.37 -1.16 -12.01
C SER A 103 20.32 -1.47 -10.95
N ALA A 104 20.71 -1.32 -9.68
CA ALA A 104 19.82 -1.43 -8.54
C ALA A 104 20.08 -0.25 -7.61
N GLU A 105 18.99 0.35 -7.12
CA GLU A 105 19.01 1.45 -6.16
C GLU A 105 18.22 1.03 -4.92
N VAL A 106 18.76 1.34 -3.75
CA VAL A 106 18.12 1.04 -2.46
C VAL A 106 17.98 2.35 -1.71
N GLU A 107 16.73 2.74 -1.46
CA GLU A 107 16.40 3.89 -0.63
C GLU A 107 16.19 3.43 0.81
N PHE A 108 17.03 3.91 1.72
CA PHE A 108 16.92 3.64 3.15
C PHE A 108 16.17 4.77 3.86
N TYR A 109 15.55 4.45 4.99
CA TYR A 109 14.97 5.46 5.86
C TYR A 109 16.03 6.46 6.32
N SER A 110 15.71 7.75 6.20
CA SER A 110 16.51 8.81 6.77
C SER A 110 16.35 8.85 8.30
N PRO A 111 17.27 9.49 9.04
CA PRO A 111 17.11 9.69 10.48
C PRO A 111 15.81 10.41 10.85
N LYS A 112 15.30 11.26 9.95
CA LYS A 112 14.02 11.95 10.12
C LYS A 112 12.85 10.97 10.04
N ASP A 113 12.85 10.06 9.06
CA ASP A 113 11.78 9.05 8.91
C ASP A 113 11.73 8.13 10.14
N ILE A 114 12.90 7.72 10.65
CA ILE A 114 13.00 6.91 11.87
C ILE A 114 12.46 7.67 13.08
N ALA A 115 12.77 8.97 13.19
CA ALA A 115 12.25 9.80 14.27
C ALA A 115 10.73 9.96 14.20
N GLU A 116 10.16 10.12 13.00
CA GLU A 116 8.72 10.16 12.79
C GLU A 116 8.05 8.84 13.19
N LEU A 117 8.59 7.70 12.76
CA LEU A 117 8.10 6.37 13.17
C LEU A 117 8.13 6.17 14.69
N LYS A 118 9.23 6.58 15.34
CA LYS A 118 9.36 6.53 16.81
C LYS A 118 8.31 7.39 17.51
N ASN A 119 8.03 8.59 16.99
CA ASN A 119 7.03 9.48 17.56
C ASN A 119 5.61 8.92 17.44
N GLU A 120 5.27 8.34 16.28
CA GLU A 120 3.98 7.68 16.08
C GLU A 120 3.85 6.40 16.92
N HIS A 121 4.93 5.63 17.09
CA HIS A 121 4.96 4.48 18.02
C HIS A 121 4.66 4.91 19.46
N ALA A 122 5.38 5.92 19.97
CA ALA A 122 5.13 6.45 21.31
C ALA A 122 3.74 7.08 21.46
N ARG A 123 3.15 7.58 20.37
CA ARG A 123 1.76 8.06 20.34
C ARG A 123 0.78 6.90 20.43
N TYR A 124 1.01 5.82 19.69
CA TYR A 124 0.21 4.60 19.75
C TYR A 124 0.20 4.03 21.17
N GLU A 125 1.36 3.86 21.80
CA GLU A 125 1.45 3.33 23.17
C GLU A 125 0.70 4.18 24.20
N ARG A 126 0.84 5.51 24.10
CA ARG A 126 0.12 6.43 24.99
C ARG A 126 -1.39 6.32 24.82
N GLU A 127 -1.86 6.30 23.58
CA GLU A 127 -3.30 6.23 23.31
C GLU A 127 -3.88 4.86 23.66
N PHE A 128 -3.13 3.78 23.40
CA PHE A 128 -3.50 2.44 23.81
C PHE A 128 -3.66 2.35 25.33
N ASN A 129 -2.67 2.81 26.09
CA ASN A 129 -2.74 2.79 27.55
C ASN A 129 -3.89 3.67 28.08
N ARG A 130 -4.11 4.85 27.49
CA ARG A 130 -5.23 5.73 27.85
C ARG A 130 -6.58 5.03 27.70
N ILE A 131 -6.83 4.40 26.54
CA ILE A 131 -8.09 3.70 26.28
C ILE A 131 -8.25 2.49 27.21
N VAL A 132 -7.17 1.73 27.46
CA VAL A 132 -7.18 0.60 28.39
C VAL A 132 -7.55 1.07 29.79
N GLU A 133 -6.92 2.12 30.31
CA GLU A 133 -7.21 2.67 31.64
C GLU A 133 -8.66 3.16 31.76
N GLU A 134 -9.15 3.89 30.76
CA GLU A 134 -10.53 4.39 30.70
C GLU A 134 -11.54 3.24 30.71
N GLU A 135 -11.33 2.20 29.89
CA GLU A 135 -12.23 1.06 29.82
C GLU A 135 -12.16 0.18 31.08
N VAL A 136 -10.97 -0.04 31.67
CA VAL A 136 -10.85 -0.74 32.96
C VAL A 136 -11.62 0.00 34.05
N LYS A 137 -11.45 1.32 34.16
CA LYS A 137 -12.15 2.15 35.15
C LYS A 137 -13.68 2.05 34.97
N LYS A 138 -14.15 2.20 33.74
CA LYS A 138 -15.59 2.11 33.39
C LYS A 138 -16.18 0.74 33.72
N GLN A 139 -15.44 -0.35 33.49
CA GLN A 139 -15.90 -1.70 33.84
C GLN A 139 -15.94 -1.92 35.35
N LYS A 140 -14.93 -1.45 36.09
CA LYS A 140 -14.91 -1.50 37.56
C LYS A 140 -16.05 -0.68 38.18
N GLU A 141 -16.31 0.51 37.67
CA GLU A 141 -17.44 1.34 38.08
C GLU A 141 -18.78 0.65 37.84
N LYS A 142 -19.01 0.08 36.64
CA LYS A 142 -20.22 -0.70 36.33
C LYS A 142 -20.44 -1.87 37.28
N GLN A 143 -19.39 -2.65 37.58
CA GLN A 143 -19.47 -3.75 38.54
C GLN A 143 -19.85 -3.26 39.94
N SER A 144 -19.23 -2.17 40.40
CA SER A 144 -19.50 -1.58 41.72
C SER A 144 -20.97 -1.09 41.85
N LEU A 145 -21.52 -0.48 40.80
CA LEU A 145 -22.93 -0.04 40.77
C LEU A 145 -23.91 -1.22 40.74
N SER A 146 -23.58 -2.29 40.00
CA SER A 146 -24.41 -3.52 40.01
C SER A 146 -24.45 -4.15 41.40
N ASN A 147 -23.30 -4.17 42.11
CA ASN A 147 -23.19 -4.75 43.44
C ASN A 147 -23.99 -3.94 44.47
N ARG A 148 -23.92 -2.60 44.44
CA ARG A 148 -24.72 -1.72 45.30
C ARG A 148 -26.22 -1.86 45.05
N THR A 149 -26.63 -1.97 43.79
CA THR A 149 -28.04 -2.17 43.43
C THR A 149 -28.55 -3.53 43.91
N LYS A 150 -27.74 -4.59 43.79
CA LYS A 150 -28.05 -5.93 44.32
C LYS A 150 -28.18 -5.94 45.85
N GLU A 151 -27.30 -5.25 46.57
CA GLU A 151 -27.40 -5.10 48.03
C GLU A 151 -28.63 -4.30 48.47
N GLY A 152 -28.93 -3.19 47.78
CA GLY A 152 -30.14 -2.39 48.04
C GLY A 152 -31.43 -3.19 47.83
N LEU A 153 -31.52 -3.96 46.74
CA LEU A 153 -32.68 -4.79 46.42
C LEU A 153 -32.84 -5.98 47.39
N LYS A 154 -31.73 -6.58 47.84
CA LYS A 154 -31.74 -7.66 48.84
C LYS A 154 -32.16 -7.15 50.23
N ASN A 155 -31.76 -5.94 50.61
CA ASN A 155 -32.14 -5.31 51.87
C ASN A 155 -33.61 -4.84 51.88
N LEU A 156 -34.15 -4.43 50.72
CA LEU A 156 -35.56 -4.06 50.56
C LEU A 156 -36.48 -5.29 50.48
N GLY A 157 -36.06 -6.33 49.74
CA GLY A 157 -36.77 -7.61 49.63
C GLY A 157 -36.83 -8.39 50.94
N ASN A 158 -35.80 -8.27 51.81
CA ASN A 158 -35.85 -8.85 53.15
C ASN A 158 -36.84 -8.12 54.11
N ARG A 159 -37.27 -6.89 53.81
CA ARG A 159 -38.27 -6.15 54.61
C ARG A 159 -39.70 -6.34 54.11
N PHE A 160 -39.90 -6.69 52.84
CA PHE A 160 -41.21 -6.89 52.24
C PHE A 160 -41.33 -8.30 51.66
N SER A 161 -41.97 -9.19 52.43
CA SER A 161 -42.48 -10.52 52.05
C SER A 161 -41.51 -11.70 51.98
N ARG A 162 -41.68 -12.55 53.00
CA ARG A 162 -41.77 -14.01 52.91
C ARG A 162 -42.66 -14.38 51.70
N ASN A 163 -42.15 -15.23 50.82
CA ASN A 163 -42.86 -15.96 49.76
C ASN A 163 -43.04 -15.26 48.39
N LYS A 164 -42.14 -15.54 47.43
CA LYS A 164 -42.45 -15.84 46.00
C LYS A 164 -41.19 -16.29 45.23
N ASN A 165 -41.40 -17.25 44.31
CA ASN A 165 -40.42 -17.96 43.46
C ASN A 165 -39.39 -17.05 42.77
N PRO A 166 -38.11 -17.48 42.60
CA PRO A 166 -37.14 -16.74 41.81
C PRO A 166 -37.21 -17.21 40.35
N GLU A 167 -37.91 -16.48 39.49
CA GLU A 167 -37.55 -16.49 38.06
C GLU A 167 -36.19 -15.79 37.93
N ALA A 168 -35.21 -16.57 37.49
CA ALA A 168 -33.81 -16.18 37.47
C ALA A 168 -33.56 -15.02 36.48
N ALA A 169 -33.45 -13.81 37.03
CA ALA A 169 -32.76 -12.72 36.34
C ALA A 169 -31.36 -13.20 35.93
N PRO A 170 -30.88 -12.85 34.71
CA PRO A 170 -29.59 -13.33 34.22
C PRO A 170 -28.51 -12.87 35.20
N LYS A 171 -27.81 -13.83 35.80
CA LYS A 171 -26.66 -13.56 36.67
C LYS A 171 -25.56 -12.96 35.80
N GLU A 172 -25.48 -11.63 35.74
CA GLU A 172 -24.28 -10.96 35.26
C GLU A 172 -23.10 -11.47 36.08
N ARG A 173 -22.24 -12.25 35.42
CA ARG A 173 -21.03 -12.84 35.99
C ARG A 173 -20.09 -11.70 36.35
N VAL A 174 -19.62 -11.66 37.60
CA VAL A 174 -18.57 -10.73 38.02
C VAL A 174 -17.29 -11.17 37.29
N LEU A 175 -16.77 -10.32 36.41
CA LEU A 175 -15.52 -10.56 35.69
C LEU A 175 -14.35 -10.32 36.64
N SER A 176 -13.33 -11.16 36.54
CA SER A 176 -12.05 -10.98 37.22
C SER A 176 -11.29 -9.75 36.69
N ASP A 177 -10.34 -9.23 37.47
CA ASP A 177 -9.49 -8.11 37.05
C ASP A 177 -8.70 -8.43 35.75
N GLU A 178 -8.30 -9.69 35.56
CA GLU A 178 -7.61 -10.16 34.35
C GLU A 178 -8.53 -10.15 33.12
N GLU A 179 -9.77 -10.64 33.25
CA GLU A 179 -10.77 -10.63 32.16
C GLU A 179 -11.15 -9.19 31.77
N ILE A 180 -11.25 -8.27 32.73
CA ILE A 180 -11.51 -6.85 32.47
C ILE A 180 -10.34 -6.24 31.68
N LEU A 181 -9.10 -6.55 32.06
CA LEU A 181 -7.92 -6.04 31.39
C LEU A 181 -7.80 -6.57 29.97
N GLU A 182 -8.06 -7.87 29.75
CA GLU A 182 -8.03 -8.47 28.41
C GLU A 182 -9.10 -7.85 27.50
N MET A 183 -10.31 -7.67 28.02
CA MET A 183 -11.40 -7.00 27.30
C MET A 183 -11.04 -5.56 26.95
N ALA A 184 -10.48 -4.80 27.89
CA ALA A 184 -10.05 -3.41 27.66
C ALA A 184 -8.95 -3.31 26.59
N LYS A 185 -7.96 -4.21 26.62
CA LYS A 185 -6.91 -4.30 25.59
C LYS A 185 -7.49 -4.61 24.22
N ARG A 186 -8.48 -5.51 24.13
CA ARG A 186 -9.14 -5.84 22.86
C ARG A 186 -9.92 -4.65 22.30
N ILE A 187 -10.62 -3.90 23.16
CA ILE A 187 -11.35 -2.69 22.76
C ILE A 187 -10.36 -1.61 22.29
N ALA A 188 -9.30 -1.36 23.06
CA ALA A 188 -8.26 -0.39 22.69
C ALA A 188 -7.63 -0.73 21.34
N LYS A 189 -7.31 -2.02 21.10
CA LYS A 189 -6.79 -2.48 19.81
C LYS A 189 -7.78 -2.22 18.67
N SER A 190 -9.06 -2.58 18.86
CA SER A 190 -10.09 -2.37 17.85
C SER A 190 -10.37 -0.89 17.55
N GLU A 191 -10.22 -0.01 18.55
CA GLU A 191 -10.39 1.43 18.37
C GLU A 191 -9.23 2.03 17.58
N LEU A 192 -7.99 1.64 17.92
CA LEU A 192 -6.79 2.11 17.23
C LEU A 192 -6.65 1.51 15.82
N GLU A 193 -7.18 0.32 15.56
CA GLU A 193 -7.26 -0.28 14.21
C GLU A 193 -7.99 0.61 13.19
N LYS A 194 -8.81 1.57 13.62
CA LYS A 194 -9.43 2.56 12.74
C LYS A 194 -8.40 3.54 12.16
N ASP A 195 -7.34 3.84 12.91
CA ASP A 195 -6.20 4.63 12.43
C ASP A 195 -5.14 3.70 11.82
N THR A 196 -5.42 3.27 10.59
CA THR A 196 -4.53 2.39 9.82
C THR A 196 -3.11 2.94 9.69
N LYS A 197 -2.94 4.27 9.61
CA LYS A 197 -1.61 4.89 9.50
C LYS A 197 -0.84 4.72 10.81
N LEU A 198 -1.46 5.07 11.94
CA LEU A 198 -0.83 4.95 13.26
C LEU A 198 -0.43 3.50 13.57
N VAL A 199 -1.31 2.54 13.30
CA VAL A 199 -1.04 1.11 13.47
C VAL A 199 0.10 0.66 12.56
N SER A 200 0.10 1.09 11.29
CA SER A 200 1.17 0.73 10.37
C SER A 200 2.54 1.27 10.82
N SER A 201 2.60 2.50 11.31
CA SER A 201 3.82 3.12 11.83
C SER A 201 4.33 2.40 13.09
N TYR A 202 3.43 2.01 14.00
CA TYR A 202 3.76 1.22 15.19
C TYR A 202 4.36 -0.15 14.80
N ASP A 203 3.65 -0.91 13.97
CA ASP A 203 4.10 -2.24 13.50
C ASP A 203 5.42 -2.16 12.73
N GLN A 204 5.63 -1.07 12.00
CA GLN A 204 6.84 -0.85 11.23
C GLN A 204 8.03 -0.55 12.14
N TYR A 205 7.85 0.26 13.18
CA TYR A 205 8.90 0.54 14.17
C TYR A 205 9.28 -0.70 14.99
N GLU A 206 8.30 -1.54 15.37
CA GLU A 206 8.55 -2.81 16.09
C GLU A 206 9.36 -3.84 15.28
N ARG A 207 9.42 -3.68 13.95
CA ARG A 207 10.13 -4.59 13.03
C ARG A 207 11.47 -4.05 12.54
N MET A 208 11.80 -2.79 12.86
CA MET A 208 13.10 -2.18 12.56
C MET A 208 14.18 -2.71 13.51
#